data_AF-A0A1H1VRE4-F1
#
_entry.id   AF-A0A1H1VRE4-F1
#
_cell.length_a   1.000
_cell.length_b   1.000
_cell.length_c   1.000
_cell.angle_alpha   90.00
_cell.angle_beta   90.00
_cell.angle_gamma   90.00
#
_symmetry.space_group_name_H-M   'P 1'
#
loop_
_entity.id
_entity.type
_entity.pdbx_description
1 polymer ?
#
loop_
_entity_poly.entity_id
_entity_poly.type
_entity_poly.pdbx_seq_one_letter_code
_entity_poly.pdbx_strand_id
1 'polypeptide(L)'
;MTADTSPPDIKAHLPEADAIVDALPWKLGDTDAERRRARGRVASLAHQVAGLLAVGWQVEEIRTALADSPTAADAPDPAAQEKRWRSALKQARHVKREAERPPWRPSD
;
A
#
# COMPACT_ATOMS: atom_id res chain seq x y z
N MET A 1 0.95 12.51 28.35
CA MET A 1 0.39 12.08 27.05
C MET A 1 0.57 10.59 26.97
N THR A 2 -0.49 9.83 27.25
CA THR A 2 -0.49 8.38 27.05
C THR A 2 -0.50 8.12 25.55
N ALA A 3 0.53 7.47 25.02
CA ALA A 3 0.45 6.88 23.69
C ALA A 3 -0.73 5.91 23.72
N ASP A 4 -1.78 6.21 22.96
CA ASP A 4 -2.89 5.29 22.78
C ASP A 4 -2.33 4.04 22.09
N THR A 5 -2.19 2.97 22.87
CA THR A 5 -1.71 1.66 22.42
C THR A 5 -2.85 0.78 21.93
N SER A 6 -4.01 1.37 21.63
CA SER A 6 -5.11 0.67 20.96
C SER A 6 -4.60 0.10 19.62
N PRO A 7 -4.96 -1.15 19.28
CA PRO A 7 -4.61 -1.70 17.98
C PRO A 7 -5.08 -0.76 16.86
N PRO A 8 -4.27 -0.54 15.82
CA PRO A 8 -4.66 0.30 14.69
C PRO A 8 -6.02 -0.14 14.15
N ASP A 9 -7.00 0.77 14.10
CA ASP A 9 -8.34 0.47 13.58
C ASP A 9 -8.31 0.44 12.05
N ILE A 10 -7.82 -0.68 11.51
CA ILE A 10 -7.73 -0.92 10.07
C ILE A 10 -9.10 -0.76 9.40
N LYS A 11 -10.20 -1.12 10.09
CA LYS A 11 -11.54 -1.10 9.50
C LYS A 11 -12.02 0.32 9.21
N ALA A 12 -11.67 1.28 10.06
CA ALA A 12 -11.99 2.69 9.84
C ALA A 12 -11.36 3.24 8.54
N HIS A 13 -10.22 2.67 8.13
CA HIS A 13 -9.47 3.11 6.95
C HIS A 13 -9.77 2.32 5.67
N LEU A 14 -10.58 1.25 5.73
CA LEU A 14 -10.90 0.43 4.56
C LEU A 14 -11.56 1.22 3.42
N PRO A 15 -12.57 2.09 3.65
CA PRO A 15 -13.21 2.82 2.56
C PRO A 15 -12.24 3.74 1.78
N GLU A 16 -11.31 4.38 2.49
CA GLU A 16 -10.29 5.22 1.89
C GLU A 16 -9.23 4.40 1.15
N ALA A 17 -8.82 3.27 1.74
CA ALA A 17 -7.90 2.34 1.11
C ALA A 17 -8.47 1.72 -0.17
N ASP A 18 -9.75 1.32 -0.16
CA ASP A 18 -10.46 0.80 -1.33
C ASP A 18 -10.47 1.86 -2.45
N ALA A 19 -10.80 3.12 -2.13
CA ALA A 19 -10.81 4.20 -3.12
C ALA A 19 -9.42 4.45 -3.75
N ILE A 20 -8.34 4.35 -2.97
CA ILE A 20 -6.96 4.47 -3.49
C ILE A 20 -6.63 3.31 -4.43
N VAL A 21 -6.98 2.08 -4.05
CA VAL A 21 -6.60 0.88 -4.80
C VAL A 21 -7.47 0.66 -6.04
N ASP A 22 -8.75 1.01 -5.98
CA ASP A 22 -9.69 0.93 -7.11
C ASP A 22 -9.32 1.91 -8.23
N ALA A 23 -8.65 3.03 -7.91
CA ALA A 23 -8.16 3.99 -8.89
C ALA A 23 -6.94 3.50 -9.69
N LEU A 24 -6.32 2.38 -9.30
CA LEU A 24 -5.15 1.83 -9.98
C LEU A 24 -5.55 1.14 -11.30
N PRO A 25 -4.67 1.13 -12.32
CA PRO A 25 -4.95 0.54 -13.63
C PRO A 25 -4.87 -1.01 -13.60
N TRP A 26 -5.81 -1.66 -12.92
CA TRP A 26 -5.89 -3.11 -12.81
C TRP A 26 -6.25 -3.80 -14.14
N LYS A 27 -5.58 -4.91 -14.43
CA LYS A 27 -5.95 -5.85 -15.50
C LYS A 27 -6.91 -6.90 -14.93
N LEU A 28 -8.21 -6.59 -14.96
CA LEU A 28 -9.24 -7.42 -14.34
C LEU A 28 -9.55 -8.73 -15.10
N GLY A 29 -9.14 -8.83 -16.36
CA GLY A 29 -9.43 -9.97 -17.23
C GLY A 29 -10.85 -9.95 -17.81
N ASP A 30 -11.08 -10.79 -18.81
CA ASP A 30 -12.29 -10.77 -19.65
C ASP A 30 -13.39 -11.69 -19.13
N THR A 31 -13.03 -12.71 -18.36
CA THR A 31 -13.99 -13.66 -17.78
C THR A 31 -14.41 -13.29 -16.36
N ASP A 32 -15.58 -13.74 -15.92
CA ASP A 32 -16.04 -13.54 -14.54
C ASP A 32 -15.12 -14.19 -13.51
N ALA A 33 -14.52 -15.33 -13.86
CA ALA A 33 -13.56 -16.02 -13.00
C ALA A 33 -12.30 -15.18 -12.79
N GLU A 34 -11.78 -14.55 -13.85
CA GLU A 34 -10.63 -13.65 -13.78
C GLU A 34 -10.96 -12.38 -12.99
N ARG A 35 -12.10 -11.74 -13.28
CA ARG A 35 -12.56 -10.56 -12.53
C ARG A 35 -12.70 -10.84 -11.05
N ARG A 36 -13.26 -12.00 -10.68
CA ARG A 36 -13.40 -12.41 -9.27
C ARG A 36 -12.03 -12.58 -8.61
N ARG A 37 -11.07 -13.20 -9.29
CA ARG A 37 -9.70 -13.36 -8.79
C ARG A 37 -9.02 -12.00 -8.63
N ALA A 38 -9.14 -11.11 -9.62
CA ALA A 38 -8.58 -9.77 -9.59
C ALA A 38 -9.16 -8.94 -8.43
N ARG A 39 -10.47 -8.97 -8.21
CA ARG A 39 -11.12 -8.31 -7.06
C ARG A 39 -10.60 -8.80 -5.71
N GLY A 40 -10.29 -10.09 -5.58
CA GLY A 40 -9.65 -10.62 -4.38
C GLY A 40 -8.27 -9.99 -4.11
N ARG A 41 -7.52 -9.66 -5.16
CA ARG A 41 -6.21 -8.99 -5.08
C ARG A 41 -6.33 -7.52 -4.77
N VAL A 42 -7.30 -6.84 -5.38
CA VAL A 42 -7.70 -5.46 -5.04
C VAL A 42 -7.96 -5.36 -3.54
N ALA A 43 -8.84 -6.20 -3.00
CA ALA A 43 -9.15 -6.23 -1.57
C ALA A 43 -7.93 -6.54 -0.70
N SER A 44 -7.05 -7.44 -1.16
CA SER A 44 -5.81 -7.77 -0.44
C SER A 44 -4.82 -6.61 -0.39
N LEU A 45 -4.73 -5.80 -1.46
CA LEU A 45 -3.91 -4.59 -1.48
C LEU A 45 -4.55 -3.48 -0.66
N ALA A 46 -5.88 -3.30 -0.73
CA ALA A 46 -6.61 -2.33 0.07
C ALA A 46 -6.43 -2.60 1.58
N HIS A 47 -6.47 -3.86 2.01
CA HIS A 47 -6.19 -4.20 3.41
C HIS A 47 -4.78 -3.78 3.86
N GLN A 48 -3.77 -3.92 2.99
CA GLN A 48 -2.42 -3.46 3.27
C GLN A 48 -2.34 -1.92 3.33
N VAL A 49 -3.01 -1.22 2.42
CA VAL A 49 -3.10 0.25 2.42
C VAL A 49 -3.79 0.76 3.68
N ALA A 50 -4.90 0.16 4.08
CA ALA A 50 -5.61 0.48 5.33
C ALA A 50 -4.69 0.27 6.55
N GLY A 51 -3.87 -0.78 6.55
CA GLY A 51 -2.86 -0.99 7.58
C GLY A 51 -1.78 0.11 7.63
N LEU A 52 -1.40 0.69 6.48
CA LEU A 52 -0.47 1.83 6.44
C LEU A 52 -1.12 3.11 6.99
N LEU A 53 -2.35 3.40 6.56
CA LEU A 53 -3.14 4.53 7.06
C LEU A 53 -3.31 4.45 8.58
N ALA A 54 -3.63 3.26 9.10
CA ALA A 54 -3.84 3.05 10.53
C ALA A 54 -2.57 3.21 11.39
N VAL A 55 -1.37 3.13 10.78
CA VAL A 55 -0.09 3.43 11.45
C VAL A 55 0.44 4.83 11.11
N GLY A 56 -0.41 5.71 10.58
CA GLY A 56 -0.14 7.14 10.40
C GLY A 56 0.46 7.54 9.06
N TRP A 57 0.48 6.65 8.06
CA TRP A 57 0.81 7.06 6.69
C TRP A 57 -0.25 7.99 6.13
N GLN A 58 0.18 9.00 5.39
CA GLN A 58 -0.72 9.90 4.71
C GLN A 58 -1.13 9.33 3.34
N VAL A 59 -2.35 9.64 2.91
CA VAL A 59 -2.89 9.22 1.61
C VAL A 59 -1.95 9.59 0.46
N GLU A 60 -1.40 10.81 0.47
CA GLU A 60 -0.50 11.29 -0.57
C GLU A 60 0.84 10.53 -0.59
N GLU A 61 1.36 10.10 0.56
CA GLU A 61 2.56 9.26 0.63
C GLU A 61 2.32 7.90 -0.02
N ILE A 62 1.14 7.32 0.24
CA ILE A 62 0.73 6.04 -0.33
C ILE A 62 0.52 6.16 -1.84
N ARG A 63 -0.17 7.21 -2.31
CA ARG A 63 -0.38 7.48 -3.74
C ARG A 63 0.95 7.66 -4.46
N THR A 64 1.86 8.44 -3.89
CA THR A 64 3.20 8.65 -4.45
C THR A 64 3.96 7.33 -4.55
N ALA A 65 3.98 6.54 -3.48
CA ALA A 65 4.64 5.24 -3.46
C ALA A 65 4.08 4.25 -4.50
N LEU A 66 2.76 4.29 -4.76
CA LEU A 66 2.13 3.47 -5.80
C LEU A 66 2.47 3.97 -7.21
N ALA A 67 2.52 5.30 -7.40
CA ALA A 67 2.87 5.94 -8.66
C ALA A 67 4.35 5.73 -9.05
N ASP A 68 5.24 5.63 -8.07
CA ASP A 68 6.68 5.32 -8.24
C ASP A 68 6.94 3.89 -8.75
N SER A 69 5.88 3.11 -8.99
CA SER A 69 5.94 1.82 -9.66
C SER A 69 5.27 1.86 -11.03
N PRO A 70 5.82 2.60 -12.02
CA PRO A 70 5.20 2.70 -13.35
C PRO A 70 5.05 1.33 -14.02
N THR A 71 6.02 0.44 -13.78
CA THR A 71 5.98 -0.95 -14.28
C THR A 71 4.88 -1.82 -13.67
N ALA A 72 4.21 -1.37 -12.60
CA ALA A 72 3.10 -2.11 -12.01
C ALA A 72 1.89 -2.13 -12.94
N ALA A 73 1.59 -1.02 -13.62
CA ALA A 73 0.50 -0.97 -14.61
C ALA A 73 0.77 -1.95 -15.77
N ASP A 74 2.03 -2.06 -16.20
CA ASP A 74 2.44 -2.88 -17.34
C ASP A 74 2.57 -4.38 -17.02
N ALA A 75 2.36 -4.81 -15.77
CA ALA A 75 2.53 -6.21 -15.40
C ALA A 75 1.60 -7.16 -16.18
N PRO A 76 2.03 -8.38 -16.50
CA PRO A 76 1.29 -9.26 -17.41
C PRO A 76 -0.08 -9.69 -16.88
N ASP A 77 -0.23 -9.77 -15.56
CA ASP A 77 -1.43 -10.23 -14.89
C ASP A 77 -1.64 -9.48 -13.55
N PRO A 78 -2.87 -9.49 -12.99
CA PRO A 78 -3.16 -8.77 -11.74
C PRO A 78 -2.38 -9.27 -10.51
N ALA A 79 -1.86 -10.51 -10.52
CA ALA A 79 -0.97 -10.97 -9.43
C ALA A 79 0.38 -10.26 -9.47
N ALA A 80 0.93 -10.09 -10.68
CA ALA A 80 2.16 -9.36 -10.90
C ALA A 80 1.98 -7.86 -10.62
N GLN A 81 0.82 -7.28 -10.93
CA GLN A 81 0.51 -5.88 -10.58
C GLN A 81 0.48 -5.69 -9.06
N GLU A 82 -0.28 -6.53 -8.34
CA GLU A 82 -0.34 -6.55 -6.88
C GLU A 82 1.07 -6.65 -6.27
N LYS A 83 1.88 -7.60 -6.74
CA LYS A 83 3.25 -7.79 -6.24
C LYS A 83 4.11 -6.54 -6.41
N ARG A 84 4.02 -5.85 -7.54
CA ARG A 84 4.81 -4.64 -7.82
C ARG A 84 4.40 -3.46 -6.94
N TRP A 85 3.10 -3.20 -6.80
CA TRP A 85 2.61 -2.17 -5.88
C TRP A 85 2.99 -2.48 -4.43
N ARG A 86 2.89 -3.73 -4.00
CA ARG A 86 3.36 -4.14 -2.66
C ARG A 86 4.85 -3.89 -2.46
N SER A 87 5.67 -4.22 -3.45
CA SER A 87 7.10 -3.94 -3.42
C SER A 87 7.37 -2.44 -3.33
N ALA A 88 6.64 -1.61 -4.07
CA ALA A 88 6.78 -0.16 -4.03
C ALA A 88 6.42 0.42 -2.65
N LEU A 89 5.29 0.00 -2.06
CA LEU A 89 4.92 0.38 -0.68
C LEU A 89 5.98 -0.06 0.35
N LYS A 90 6.56 -1.26 0.17
CA LYS A 90 7.63 -1.74 1.05
C LYS A 90 8.90 -0.88 0.92
N GLN A 91 9.26 -0.47 -0.29
CA GLN A 91 10.42 0.38 -0.52
C GLN A 91 10.20 1.79 0.01
N ALA A 92 9.05 2.40 -0.24
CA ALA A 92 8.69 3.69 0.34
C ALA A 92 8.78 3.65 1.88
N ARG A 93 8.31 2.55 2.49
CA ARG A 93 8.43 2.36 3.93
C ARG A 93 9.87 2.25 4.41
N HIS A 94 10.74 1.61 3.65
CA HIS A 94 12.17 1.56 3.96
C HIS A 94 12.79 2.95 3.91
N VAL A 95 12.56 3.69 2.82
CA VAL A 95 13.06 5.07 2.63
C VAL A 95 12.58 6.00 3.74
N LYS A 96 11.29 5.96 4.09
CA LYS A 96 10.73 6.76 5.19
C LYS A 96 11.42 6.44 6.53
N ARG A 97 11.62 5.16 6.84
CA ARG A 97 12.34 4.73 8.05
C ARG A 97 13.79 5.17 8.09
N GLU A 98 14.47 5.17 6.95
CA GLU A 98 15.84 5.66 6.84
C GLU A 98 15.91 7.18 7.03
N ALA A 99 14.96 7.93 6.47
CA ALA A 99 14.86 9.38 6.64
C ALA A 99 14.55 9.78 8.09
N GLU A 100 13.72 8.99 8.79
CA GLU A 100 13.37 9.20 10.20
C GLU A 100 14.47 8.72 11.17
N ARG A 101 15.49 8.00 10.68
CA ARG A 101 16.57 7.48 11.53
C ARG A 101 17.49 8.65 11.92
N PRO A 102 17.62 8.98 13.23
CA PRO A 102 18.54 10.03 13.64
C PRO A 102 19.97 9.65 13.23
N PRO A 103 20.81 10.64 12.83
CA PRO A 103 22.20 10.36 12.55
C PRO A 103 22.84 9.77 13.80
N TRP A 104 23.43 8.58 13.66
CA TRP A 104 24.16 7.94 14.73
C TRP A 104 25.22 8.90 15.26
N ARG A 105 25.11 9.27 16.54
CA ARG A 105 26.18 9.97 17.25
C ARG A 105 26.99 8.92 18.01
N PRO A 106 28.30 8.76 17.72
CA PRO A 106 29.16 8.04 18.64
C PRO A 106 29.13 8.77 19.99
N SER A 107 28.92 8.03 21.07
CA SER A 107 29.23 8.53 22.41
C SER A 107 30.76 8.52 22.54
N ASP A 108 31.34 9.70 22.78
CA ASP A 108 32.71 9.85 23.32
C ASP A 108 32.79 9.36 24.77
#